data_AF-A0A1Q7W5N4-F1
#
_entry.id   AF-A0A1Q7W5N4-F1
#
_cell.length_a   1.000
_cell.length_b   1.000
_cell.length_c   1.000
_cell.angle_alpha   90.00
_cell.angle_beta   90.00
_cell.angle_gamma   90.00
#
_symmetry.space_group_name_H-M   'P 1'
#
loop_
_entity.id
_entity.type
_entity.pdbx_description
1 polymer ?
#
loop_
_entity_poly.entity_id
_entity_poly.type
_entity_poly.pdbx_seq_one_letter_code
_entity_poly.pdbx_strand_id
1 'polypeptide(L)'
;MTQADPRETRVRRTHRRLVRAGAVLAGGLLVGALVSVGLAQAAATRYEAEKATVSQGVVATNHLNYSGTGFVDYNNVAGSYVQWSVSASAAGTATLTIGYANGGTTDRPMTITVNGTVVTSSLSFPATGSWDTWKTKVVSAALNAGTNTVRATANTAAGGPNVDYLDVSVTASADYQAENATLSQAVVATNHANFLGTGFVDYTNVAGGYVEFTVNAASAGTVGLAFRYANGATSTRPMTVTVNGTAVAIGAPFGPTGSWDTWSTLTVTGKLNAGTNKVRATATSAMGGPNLDQLHLAPAPTGTPAVWELRARVSTCSQISNGLYKTDADSPSATVPVCGESGAVSWTADLDVDCNGRIPAGSPCDPTAIGFRADTFCHDSTGQPLDAGGLPYVVVPSPSSVWDYRNVHVACGSIVAVIHDDQVVYAVVGDTGPTAQIGAASYATAKGLGVADPNAGGIDSGVTYLVFQAPNPNRIEDHTGAVSTGQQLARDFVNAN
;
A
#
# COMPACT_ATOMS: atom_id res chain seq x y z
N MET A 1 -26.94 -62.43 -62.59
CA MET A 1 -28.04 -61.47 -62.46
C MET A 1 -27.43 -60.09 -62.20
N THR A 2 -27.59 -59.24 -63.22
CA THR A 2 -27.50 -57.76 -63.32
C THR A 2 -27.61 -56.97 -62.01
N GLN A 3 -26.90 -55.87 -61.80
CA GLN A 3 -26.91 -54.58 -62.53
C GLN A 3 -25.58 -53.83 -62.25
N ALA A 4 -24.82 -53.29 -63.23
CA ALA A 4 -25.03 -52.15 -64.15
C ALA A 4 -24.34 -50.84 -63.68
N ASP A 5 -23.08 -50.66 -64.14
CA ASP A 5 -22.45 -49.57 -64.92
C ASP A 5 -22.64 -48.05 -64.61
N PRO A 6 -21.74 -47.13 -65.05
CA PRO A 6 -21.00 -46.20 -64.19
C PRO A 6 -20.95 -44.76 -64.78
N ARG A 7 -20.01 -43.91 -64.32
CA ARG A 7 -19.20 -42.91 -65.09
C ARG A 7 -18.40 -42.03 -64.08
N GLU A 8 -17.07 -42.10 -64.03
CA GLU A 8 -16.08 -41.29 -64.80
C GLU A 8 -16.18 -39.77 -64.54
N THR A 9 -15.16 -39.06 -64.02
CA THR A 9 -13.83 -38.82 -64.63
C THR A 9 -12.81 -38.18 -63.65
N ARG A 10 -11.52 -38.40 -63.94
CA ARG A 10 -10.25 -37.96 -63.29
C ARG A 10 -10.06 -36.43 -63.17
N VAL A 11 -9.17 -35.97 -62.27
CA VAL A 11 -7.81 -35.41 -62.57
C VAL A 11 -6.93 -35.21 -61.31
N ARG A 12 -5.71 -35.77 -61.43
CA ARG A 12 -4.38 -35.57 -60.80
C ARG A 12 -4.18 -34.54 -59.67
N ARG A 13 -3.43 -34.96 -58.62
CA ARG A 13 -2.60 -34.09 -57.78
C ARG A 13 -1.14 -34.58 -57.74
N THR A 14 -0.25 -33.63 -57.91
CA THR A 14 1.22 -33.69 -57.96
C THR A 14 1.85 -33.63 -56.57
N HIS A 15 3.03 -34.27 -56.44
CA HIS A 15 3.89 -34.26 -55.25
C HIS A 15 4.38 -32.84 -54.86
N ARG A 16 4.42 -32.55 -53.56
CA ARG A 16 5.20 -31.43 -53.00
C ARG A 16 6.02 -31.87 -51.79
N ARG A 17 7.27 -31.38 -51.80
CA ARG A 17 8.36 -31.58 -50.84
C ARG A 17 8.09 -30.90 -49.49
N LEU A 18 8.68 -31.49 -48.45
CA LEU A 18 8.80 -30.98 -47.09
C LEU A 18 9.58 -29.66 -47.02
N VAL A 19 9.07 -28.70 -46.24
CA VAL A 19 9.82 -27.58 -45.66
C VAL A 19 9.39 -27.46 -44.19
N ARG A 20 10.37 -27.48 -43.28
CA ARG A 20 10.21 -27.22 -41.85
C ARG A 20 9.83 -25.76 -41.63
N ALA A 21 8.74 -25.49 -40.92
CA ALA A 21 8.38 -24.16 -40.43
C ALA A 21 8.85 -23.99 -38.98
N GLY A 22 9.55 -22.89 -38.72
CA GLY A 22 10.03 -22.47 -37.41
C GLY A 22 8.91 -22.00 -36.49
N ALA A 23 9.13 -22.18 -35.19
CA ALA A 23 8.28 -21.66 -34.14
C ALA A 23 8.42 -20.14 -34.04
N VAL A 24 7.32 -19.42 -34.24
CA VAL A 24 7.19 -18.01 -33.90
C VAL A 24 6.76 -17.93 -32.44
N LEU A 25 7.65 -17.47 -31.57
CA LEU A 25 7.33 -17.05 -30.20
C LEU A 25 6.60 -15.70 -30.30
N ALA A 26 5.29 -15.71 -30.05
CA ALA A 26 4.51 -14.50 -29.89
C ALA A 26 4.89 -13.84 -28.55
N GLY A 27 5.50 -12.65 -28.62
CA GLY A 27 5.71 -11.80 -27.47
C GLY A 27 4.37 -11.32 -26.91
N GLY A 28 4.00 -11.81 -25.74
CA GLY A 28 2.86 -11.32 -24.99
C GLY A 28 3.17 -9.95 -24.41
N LEU A 29 2.53 -8.92 -24.95
CA LEU A 29 2.46 -7.60 -24.35
C LEU A 29 1.70 -7.73 -23.02
N LEU A 30 2.41 -7.74 -21.88
CA LEU A 30 1.79 -7.56 -20.58
C LEU A 30 1.35 -6.10 -20.46
N VAL A 31 0.14 -5.81 -20.90
CA VAL A 31 -0.57 -4.61 -20.48
C VAL A 31 -0.85 -4.79 -19.00
N GLY A 32 -0.07 -4.13 -18.15
CA GLY A 32 -0.35 -4.02 -16.72
C GLY A 32 -1.71 -3.36 -16.56
N ALA A 33 -2.76 -4.16 -16.39
CA ALA A 33 -4.04 -3.67 -15.95
C ALA A 33 -3.80 -3.05 -14.58
N LEU A 34 -3.95 -1.72 -14.49
CA LEU A 34 -4.17 -1.03 -13.22
C LEU A 34 -5.43 -1.65 -12.62
N VAL A 35 -5.25 -2.67 -11.79
CA VAL A 35 -6.28 -3.12 -10.88
C VAL A 35 -6.40 -2.00 -9.87
N SER A 36 -7.32 -1.08 -10.13
CA SER A 36 -7.86 -0.25 -9.08
C SER A 36 -8.30 -1.20 -7.98
N VAL A 37 -7.60 -1.18 -6.84
CA VAL A 37 -8.06 -1.86 -5.63
C VAL A 37 -9.29 -1.08 -5.15
N GLY A 38 -10.41 -1.26 -5.86
CA GLY A 38 -11.71 -0.97 -5.31
C GLY A 38 -11.84 -1.84 -4.09
N LEU A 39 -12.16 -1.24 -2.94
CA LEU A 39 -12.48 -1.99 -1.73
C LEU A 39 -13.56 -3.01 -2.11
N ALA A 40 -13.17 -4.27 -2.23
CA ALA A 40 -14.09 -5.33 -2.61
C ALA A 40 -15.19 -5.38 -1.55
N GLN A 41 -16.42 -5.07 -1.96
CA GLN A 41 -17.56 -5.16 -1.05
C GLN A 41 -17.75 -6.64 -0.72
N ALA A 42 -17.64 -6.97 0.57
CA ALA A 42 -17.87 -8.32 1.03
C ALA A 42 -19.30 -8.76 0.62
N ALA A 43 -19.41 -9.98 0.08
CA ALA A 43 -20.71 -10.60 -0.18
C ALA A 43 -21.56 -10.56 1.09
N ALA A 44 -22.86 -10.30 0.94
CA ALA A 44 -23.75 -10.24 2.09
C ALA A 44 -23.78 -11.60 2.82
N THR A 45 -23.72 -11.56 4.15
CA THR A 45 -23.89 -12.73 5.00
C THR A 45 -25.38 -12.92 5.31
N ARG A 46 -25.92 -14.10 5.00
CA ARG A 46 -27.32 -14.44 5.30
C ARG A 46 -27.52 -14.96 6.71
N TYR A 47 -28.54 -14.44 7.38
CA TYR A 47 -29.04 -14.89 8.67
C TYR A 47 -30.50 -15.32 8.52
N GLU A 48 -30.73 -16.64 8.51
CA GLU A 48 -32.06 -17.23 8.37
C GLU A 48 -32.96 -16.89 9.56
N ALA A 49 -34.20 -16.45 9.30
CA ALA A 49 -35.12 -16.01 10.34
C ALA A 49 -35.58 -17.18 11.23
N GLU A 50 -35.70 -18.39 10.68
CA GLU A 50 -36.06 -19.59 11.44
C GLU A 50 -34.98 -20.04 12.43
N LYS A 51 -33.77 -19.48 12.35
CA LYS A 51 -32.67 -19.69 13.31
C LYS A 51 -32.53 -18.53 14.31
N ALA A 52 -33.33 -17.48 14.17
CA ALA A 52 -33.29 -16.29 15.01
C ALA A 52 -34.08 -16.48 16.31
N THR A 53 -33.96 -15.53 17.23
CA THR A 53 -34.83 -15.49 18.41
C THR A 53 -36.20 -14.95 18.02
N VAL A 54 -37.26 -15.70 18.28
CA VAL A 54 -38.65 -15.34 17.93
C VAL A 54 -39.47 -15.09 19.19
N SER A 55 -40.26 -14.03 19.21
CA SER A 55 -41.26 -13.76 20.24
C SER A 55 -42.62 -13.54 19.62
N GLN A 56 -43.61 -14.31 20.08
CA GLN A 56 -44.99 -14.29 19.57
C GLN A 56 -45.04 -14.51 18.05
N GLY A 57 -44.44 -15.61 17.61
CA GLY A 57 -44.46 -16.11 16.24
C GLY A 57 -44.00 -17.56 16.23
N VAL A 58 -44.04 -18.20 15.07
CA VAL A 58 -43.65 -19.60 14.90
C VAL A 58 -42.81 -19.77 13.64
N VAL A 59 -41.91 -20.75 13.66
CA VAL A 59 -41.27 -21.22 12.42
C VAL A 59 -42.28 -22.05 11.64
N ALA A 60 -42.40 -21.77 10.35
CA ALA A 60 -43.37 -22.41 9.46
C ALA A 60 -42.75 -22.77 8.10
N THR A 61 -43.42 -23.68 7.40
CA THR A 61 -43.01 -24.22 6.09
C THR A 61 -44.20 -24.42 5.14
N ASN A 62 -45.35 -23.84 5.45
CA ASN A 62 -46.63 -24.03 4.76
C ASN A 62 -46.85 -23.10 3.56
N HIS A 63 -45.82 -22.33 3.18
CA HIS A 63 -45.75 -21.51 1.98
C HIS A 63 -44.51 -21.90 1.17
N LEU A 64 -44.53 -21.68 -0.14
CA LEU A 64 -43.44 -22.08 -1.04
C LEU A 64 -42.39 -20.98 -1.18
N ASN A 65 -41.22 -21.34 -1.73
CA ASN A 65 -40.15 -20.43 -2.18
C ASN A 65 -39.38 -19.65 -1.09
N TYR A 66 -39.48 -20.06 0.17
CA TYR A 66 -38.60 -19.56 1.23
C TYR A 66 -37.17 -20.11 1.08
N SER A 67 -36.20 -19.45 1.71
CA SER A 67 -34.82 -19.91 1.80
C SER A 67 -34.54 -20.75 3.04
N GLY A 68 -33.39 -21.42 3.10
CA GLY A 68 -33.07 -22.26 4.25
C GLY A 68 -34.05 -23.42 4.45
N THR A 69 -34.57 -23.53 5.66
CA THR A 69 -35.42 -24.65 6.12
C THR A 69 -36.83 -24.24 6.52
N GLY A 70 -37.12 -22.94 6.53
CA GLY A 70 -38.43 -22.40 6.85
C GLY A 70 -38.42 -20.87 6.83
N PHE A 71 -39.44 -20.29 7.42
CA PHE A 71 -39.55 -18.84 7.65
C PHE A 71 -40.25 -18.60 8.99
N VAL A 72 -40.24 -17.36 9.49
CA VAL A 72 -41.01 -16.98 10.68
C VAL A 72 -42.33 -16.35 10.29
N ASP A 73 -43.42 -16.97 10.73
CA ASP A 73 -44.78 -16.41 10.73
C ASP A 73 -45.03 -15.70 12.07
N TYR A 74 -45.38 -14.41 12.01
CA TYR A 74 -45.64 -13.60 13.19
C TYR A 74 -47.07 -13.83 13.67
N ASN A 75 -47.28 -13.95 14.99
CA ASN A 75 -48.64 -13.84 15.51
C ASN A 75 -49.20 -12.44 15.16
N ASN A 76 -50.50 -12.37 14.85
CA ASN A 76 -51.19 -11.11 14.60
C ASN A 76 -51.37 -10.31 15.90
N VAL A 77 -50.29 -9.73 16.39
CA VAL A 77 -50.23 -8.89 17.61
C VAL A 77 -49.09 -7.88 17.49
N ALA A 78 -49.34 -6.66 17.93
CA ALA A 78 -48.31 -5.62 18.01
C ALA A 78 -47.25 -6.04 19.04
N GLY A 79 -45.98 -5.83 18.72
CA GLY A 79 -44.85 -6.22 19.59
C GLY A 79 -44.29 -7.62 19.35
N SER A 80 -44.91 -8.45 18.49
CA SER A 80 -44.27 -9.68 18.00
C SER A 80 -42.97 -9.35 17.25
N TYR A 81 -41.93 -10.18 17.38
CA TYR A 81 -40.62 -9.86 16.80
C TYR A 81 -39.78 -11.08 16.40
N VAL A 82 -38.87 -10.83 15.44
CA VAL A 82 -37.69 -11.65 15.14
C VAL A 82 -36.43 -10.86 15.48
N GLN A 83 -35.47 -11.49 16.15
CA GLN A 83 -34.18 -10.90 16.50
C GLN A 83 -33.01 -11.80 16.08
N TRP A 84 -32.17 -11.28 15.20
CA TRP A 84 -30.93 -11.92 14.77
C TRP A 84 -29.74 -11.49 15.63
N SER A 85 -28.79 -12.42 15.80
CA SER A 85 -27.45 -12.15 16.32
C SER A 85 -26.49 -12.06 15.13
N VAL A 86 -26.13 -10.84 14.73
CA VAL A 86 -25.32 -10.55 13.53
C VAL A 86 -23.88 -10.33 13.93
N SER A 87 -22.95 -11.04 13.29
CA SER A 87 -21.51 -10.78 13.45
C SER A 87 -21.02 -9.83 12.36
N ALA A 88 -20.36 -8.75 12.77
CA ALA A 88 -19.66 -7.84 11.89
C ALA A 88 -18.17 -7.88 12.22
N SER A 89 -17.32 -8.09 11.21
CA SER A 89 -15.86 -8.08 11.42
C SER A 89 -15.35 -6.71 11.89
N ALA A 90 -16.02 -5.64 11.46
CA ALA A 90 -15.69 -4.25 11.76
C ALA A 90 -16.93 -3.45 12.14
N ALA A 91 -16.73 -2.35 12.87
CA ALA A 91 -17.76 -1.34 12.98
C ALA A 91 -17.91 -0.62 11.63
N GLY A 92 -19.13 -0.24 11.26
CA GLY A 92 -19.39 0.43 10.02
C GLY A 92 -20.86 0.44 9.62
N THR A 93 -21.16 1.16 8.54
CA THR A 93 -22.50 1.17 7.96
C THR A 93 -22.75 -0.15 7.23
N ALA A 94 -23.78 -0.86 7.66
CA ALA A 94 -24.26 -2.07 7.05
C ALA A 94 -25.55 -1.82 6.26
N THR A 95 -25.66 -2.50 5.12
CA THR A 95 -26.91 -2.68 4.39
C THR A 95 -27.59 -3.92 4.92
N LEU A 96 -28.78 -3.75 5.50
CA LEU A 96 -29.65 -4.81 6.00
C LEU A 96 -30.78 -5.07 4.99
N THR A 97 -30.80 -6.25 4.40
CA THR A 97 -31.83 -6.66 3.43
C THR A 97 -32.70 -7.77 4.03
N ILE A 98 -33.97 -7.46 4.30
CA ILE A 98 -34.93 -8.37 4.92
C ILE A 98 -35.77 -9.01 3.82
N GLY A 99 -35.71 -10.34 3.70
CA GLY A 99 -36.59 -11.14 2.85
C GLY A 99 -37.94 -11.38 3.55
N TYR A 100 -39.04 -11.06 2.88
CA TYR A 100 -40.38 -11.12 3.47
C TYR A 100 -41.48 -11.50 2.48
N ALA A 101 -42.57 -12.06 2.98
CA ALA A 101 -43.83 -12.25 2.26
C ALA A 101 -44.98 -11.60 3.05
N ASN A 102 -45.85 -10.89 2.35
CA ASN A 102 -47.09 -10.34 2.89
C ASN A 102 -48.23 -10.67 1.92
N GLY A 103 -48.88 -11.81 2.14
CA GLY A 103 -50.02 -12.25 1.33
C GLY A 103 -51.34 -11.57 1.67
N GLY A 104 -51.36 -10.64 2.64
CA GLY A 104 -52.50 -9.78 2.91
C GLY A 104 -52.68 -8.66 1.88
N THR A 105 -53.67 -7.79 2.10
CA THR A 105 -53.96 -6.64 1.23
C THR A 105 -53.48 -5.31 1.79
N THR A 106 -53.04 -5.27 3.05
CA THR A 106 -52.58 -4.07 3.76
C THR A 106 -51.11 -4.16 4.13
N ASP A 107 -50.48 -3.00 4.31
CA ASP A 107 -49.10 -2.91 4.80
C ASP A 107 -48.96 -3.49 6.22
N ARG A 108 -47.81 -4.10 6.52
CA ARG A 108 -47.46 -4.65 7.84
C ARG A 108 -46.15 -4.04 8.35
N PRO A 109 -46.17 -2.76 8.78
CA PRO A 109 -44.94 -2.06 9.13
C PRO A 109 -44.29 -2.62 10.40
N MET A 110 -42.96 -2.59 10.43
CA MET A 110 -42.15 -3.02 11.58
C MET A 110 -41.16 -1.93 12.01
N THR A 111 -40.92 -1.81 13.31
CA THR A 111 -39.80 -1.08 13.88
C THR A 111 -38.53 -1.92 13.75
N ILE A 112 -37.45 -1.35 13.20
CA ILE A 112 -36.13 -1.99 13.16
C ILE A 112 -35.22 -1.35 14.21
N THR A 113 -34.66 -2.17 15.09
CA THR A 113 -33.66 -1.75 16.08
C THR A 113 -32.35 -2.49 15.89
N VAL A 114 -31.25 -1.80 16.17
CA VAL A 114 -29.89 -2.36 16.19
C VAL A 114 -29.24 -2.04 17.52
N ASN A 115 -28.80 -3.06 18.26
CA ASN A 115 -28.23 -2.91 19.60
C ASN A 115 -29.13 -2.11 20.56
N GLY A 116 -30.45 -2.25 20.42
CA GLY A 116 -31.46 -1.52 21.20
C GLY A 116 -31.80 -0.11 20.69
N THR A 117 -31.04 0.43 19.75
CA THR A 117 -31.30 1.75 19.15
C THR A 117 -32.27 1.63 17.97
N VAL A 118 -33.30 2.48 17.91
CA VAL A 118 -34.25 2.52 16.79
C VAL A 118 -33.56 3.08 15.54
N VAL A 119 -33.46 2.26 14.49
CA VAL A 119 -32.96 2.67 13.17
C VAL A 119 -34.10 3.24 12.33
N THR A 120 -35.25 2.59 12.35
CA THR A 120 -36.48 3.10 11.74
C THR A 120 -37.68 2.64 12.55
N SER A 121 -38.58 3.58 12.88
CA SER A 121 -39.75 3.34 13.73
C SER A 121 -40.93 2.72 12.97
N SER A 122 -40.91 2.74 11.63
CA SER A 122 -42.00 2.21 10.81
C SER A 122 -41.54 1.89 9.39
N LEU A 123 -40.76 0.82 9.23
CA LEU A 123 -40.40 0.33 7.91
C LEU A 123 -41.60 -0.37 7.27
N SER A 124 -42.01 0.08 6.09
CA SER A 124 -43.15 -0.47 5.34
C SER A 124 -42.82 -1.80 4.68
N PHE A 125 -43.72 -2.78 4.82
CA PHE A 125 -43.70 -4.12 4.22
C PHE A 125 -45.02 -4.38 3.47
N PRO A 126 -45.21 -3.76 2.29
CA PRO A 126 -46.46 -3.83 1.54
C PRO A 126 -46.73 -5.23 1.01
N ALA A 127 -47.98 -5.48 0.63
CA ALA A 127 -48.42 -6.74 0.04
C ALA A 127 -47.49 -7.23 -1.08
N THR A 128 -47.10 -8.50 -1.01
CA THR A 128 -46.27 -9.16 -2.01
C THR A 128 -47.11 -9.83 -3.11
N GLY A 129 -48.42 -9.96 -2.89
CA GLY A 129 -49.41 -10.51 -3.82
C GLY A 129 -49.83 -11.94 -3.48
N SER A 130 -48.97 -12.71 -2.81
CA SER A 130 -49.24 -14.05 -2.26
C SER A 130 -48.25 -14.34 -1.13
N TRP A 131 -48.61 -15.23 -0.22
CA TRP A 131 -47.69 -15.73 0.81
C TRP A 131 -46.55 -16.61 0.24
N ASP A 132 -46.69 -17.10 -0.99
CA ASP A 132 -45.63 -17.81 -1.72
C ASP A 132 -44.71 -16.86 -2.51
N THR A 133 -45.01 -15.55 -2.50
CA THR A 133 -44.25 -14.52 -3.20
C THR A 133 -43.43 -13.71 -2.21
N TRP A 134 -42.12 -13.84 -2.30
CA TRP A 134 -41.16 -13.15 -1.43
C TRP A 134 -40.60 -11.89 -2.12
N LYS A 135 -40.42 -10.82 -1.35
CA LYS A 135 -39.77 -9.56 -1.75
C LYS A 135 -38.74 -9.17 -0.70
N THR A 136 -37.95 -8.15 -0.98
CA THR A 136 -36.95 -7.63 -0.06
C THR A 136 -37.24 -6.19 0.37
N LYS A 137 -36.86 -5.84 1.59
CA LYS A 137 -36.74 -4.46 2.07
C LYS A 137 -35.34 -4.18 2.55
N VAL A 138 -34.84 -2.99 2.22
CA VAL A 138 -33.47 -2.57 2.53
C VAL A 138 -33.50 -1.42 3.53
N VAL A 139 -32.64 -1.47 4.54
CA VAL A 139 -32.38 -0.38 5.47
C VAL A 139 -30.89 -0.32 5.79
N SER A 140 -30.33 0.87 5.91
CA SER A 140 -28.95 1.06 6.35
C SER A 140 -28.89 1.24 7.86
N ALA A 141 -27.93 0.60 8.53
CA ALA A 141 -27.73 0.72 9.97
C ALA A 141 -26.24 0.66 10.34
N ALA A 142 -25.83 1.35 11.40
CA ALA A 142 -24.49 1.19 11.95
C ALA A 142 -24.41 -0.11 12.76
N LEU A 143 -23.40 -0.93 12.48
CA LEU A 143 -23.01 -2.08 13.31
C LEU A 143 -21.73 -1.75 14.06
N ASN A 144 -21.60 -2.29 15.26
CA ASN A 144 -20.35 -2.35 16.01
C ASN A 144 -19.49 -3.51 15.49
N ALA A 145 -18.18 -3.47 15.72
CA ALA A 145 -17.35 -4.65 15.53
C ALA A 145 -17.79 -5.77 16.50
N GLY A 146 -17.74 -7.03 16.04
CA GLY A 146 -18.19 -8.18 16.80
C GLY A 146 -19.69 -8.45 16.66
N THR A 147 -20.31 -8.94 17.73
CA THR A 147 -21.72 -9.34 17.73
C THR A 147 -22.65 -8.15 17.92
N ASN A 148 -23.69 -8.07 17.10
CA ASN A 148 -24.74 -7.08 17.12
C ASN A 148 -26.11 -7.77 17.22
N THR A 149 -27.09 -7.10 17.81
CA THR A 149 -28.49 -7.53 17.73
C THR A 149 -29.21 -6.69 16.68
N VAL A 150 -29.95 -7.35 15.78
CA VAL A 150 -30.86 -6.70 14.84
C VAL A 150 -32.26 -7.25 15.11
N ARG A 151 -33.24 -6.40 15.39
CA ARG A 151 -34.62 -6.84 15.70
C ARG A 151 -35.63 -6.12 14.83
N ALA A 152 -36.55 -6.89 14.23
CA ALA A 152 -37.73 -6.41 13.53
C ALA A 152 -38.98 -6.67 14.39
N THR A 153 -39.65 -5.60 14.82
CA THR A 153 -40.81 -5.68 15.74
C THR A 153 -42.06 -5.17 15.05
N ALA A 154 -43.14 -5.95 15.06
CA ALA A 154 -44.42 -5.58 14.45
C ALA A 154 -45.07 -4.37 15.14
N ASN A 155 -45.50 -3.39 14.34
CA ASN A 155 -46.09 -2.15 14.87
C ASN A 155 -47.61 -2.24 15.12
N THR A 156 -48.29 -3.22 14.52
CA THR A 156 -49.76 -3.25 14.47
C THR A 156 -50.33 -4.57 14.97
N ALA A 157 -51.62 -4.57 15.29
CA ALA A 157 -52.35 -5.78 15.66
C ALA A 157 -52.43 -6.83 14.52
N ALA A 158 -52.03 -6.48 13.29
CA ALA A 158 -51.92 -7.44 12.20
C ALA A 158 -50.60 -8.24 12.22
N GLY A 159 -49.72 -8.01 13.21
CA GLY A 159 -48.39 -8.64 13.25
C GLY A 159 -47.44 -8.14 12.17
N GLY A 160 -46.30 -8.82 12.03
CA GLY A 160 -45.34 -8.61 10.95
C GLY A 160 -45.70 -9.38 9.68
N PRO A 161 -45.04 -9.13 8.53
CA PRO A 161 -45.05 -10.07 7.41
C PRO A 161 -44.38 -11.40 7.82
N ASN A 162 -44.53 -12.44 7.00
CA ASN A 162 -43.66 -13.61 7.11
C ASN A 162 -42.24 -13.17 6.77
N VAL A 163 -41.27 -13.52 7.60
CA VAL A 163 -39.85 -13.14 7.40
C VAL A 163 -39.03 -14.39 7.14
N ASP A 164 -38.32 -14.39 6.03
CA ASP A 164 -37.48 -15.51 5.55
C ASP A 164 -36.05 -15.36 6.09
N TYR A 165 -35.40 -14.23 5.80
CA TYR A 165 -33.99 -14.02 6.15
C TYR A 165 -33.64 -12.55 6.34
N LEU A 166 -32.46 -12.32 6.90
CA LEU A 166 -31.74 -11.05 6.92
C LEU A 166 -30.37 -11.22 6.24
N ASP A 167 -30.15 -10.57 5.11
CA ASP A 167 -28.84 -10.45 4.47
C ASP A 167 -28.14 -9.18 4.98
N VAL A 168 -26.89 -9.30 5.45
CA VAL A 168 -26.08 -8.20 5.99
C VAL A 168 -24.81 -8.04 5.18
N SER A 169 -24.60 -6.86 4.60
CA SER A 169 -23.31 -6.48 4.01
C SER A 169 -22.78 -5.24 4.72
N VAL A 170 -21.60 -5.35 5.32
CA VAL A 170 -20.92 -4.21 5.97
C VAL A 170 -19.96 -3.59 4.97
N THR A 171 -20.15 -2.32 4.66
CA THR A 171 -19.11 -1.55 3.96
C THR A 171 -18.05 -1.22 4.99
N ALA A 172 -16.89 -1.89 4.91
CA ALA A 172 -15.76 -1.61 5.78
C ALA A 172 -15.37 -0.14 5.63
N SER A 173 -15.37 0.60 6.74
CA SER A 173 -14.87 1.97 6.73
C SER A 173 -13.39 1.96 6.38
N ALA A 174 -12.99 2.82 5.44
CA ALA A 174 -11.57 3.15 5.25
C ALA A 174 -11.08 4.12 6.32
N ASP A 175 -12.01 4.79 7.03
CA ASP A 175 -11.73 5.81 8.02
C ASP A 175 -11.90 5.29 9.45
N TYR A 176 -10.88 5.51 10.28
CA TYR A 176 -10.83 5.13 11.68
C TYR A 176 -10.52 6.38 12.51
N GLN A 177 -11.51 6.83 13.27
CA GLN A 177 -11.40 8.00 14.14
C GLN A 177 -10.47 7.71 15.32
N ALA A 178 -9.52 8.61 15.60
CA ALA A 178 -8.53 8.42 16.65
C ALA A 178 -9.16 8.45 18.05
N GLU A 179 -10.21 9.24 18.25
CA GLU A 179 -10.93 9.32 19.52
C GLU A 179 -11.68 8.02 19.89
N ASN A 180 -11.83 7.09 18.94
CA ASN A 180 -12.40 5.76 19.16
C ASN A 180 -11.33 4.65 19.32
N ALA A 181 -10.05 5.01 19.26
CA ALA A 181 -8.94 4.06 19.34
C ALA A 181 -8.59 3.70 20.79
N THR A 182 -7.74 2.68 20.97
CA THR A 182 -7.15 2.38 22.27
C THR A 182 -6.00 3.34 22.55
N LEU A 183 -6.06 4.05 23.68
CA LEU A 183 -5.12 5.12 24.03
C LEU A 183 -4.23 4.71 25.21
N SER A 184 -2.98 5.20 25.23
CA SER A 184 -2.12 5.17 26.40
C SER A 184 -1.28 6.44 26.45
N GLN A 185 -1.25 7.11 27.61
CA GLN A 185 -0.63 8.42 27.78
C GLN A 185 -1.11 9.43 26.71
N ALA A 186 -2.40 9.40 26.42
CA ALA A 186 -3.07 10.28 25.48
C ALA A 186 -4.55 10.40 25.89
N VAL A 187 -5.20 11.49 25.51
CA VAL A 187 -6.60 11.79 25.87
C VAL A 187 -7.37 12.32 24.67
N VAL A 188 -8.69 12.13 24.67
CA VAL A 188 -9.56 12.77 23.68
C VAL A 188 -9.78 14.23 24.06
N ALA A 189 -9.67 15.13 23.08
CA ALA A 189 -9.82 16.56 23.25
C ALA A 189 -10.65 17.20 22.11
N THR A 190 -11.12 18.42 22.34
CA THR A 190 -11.97 19.20 21.42
C THR A 190 -11.62 20.70 21.40
N ASN A 191 -10.49 21.07 22.01
CA ASN A 191 -10.06 22.46 22.22
C ASN A 191 -9.32 23.08 21.01
N HIS A 192 -9.28 22.38 19.88
CA HIS A 192 -8.78 22.86 18.59
C HIS A 192 -9.84 22.66 17.52
N ALA A 193 -9.83 23.48 16.47
CA ALA A 193 -10.84 23.44 15.41
C ALA A 193 -10.49 22.45 14.30
N ASN A 194 -11.46 22.20 13.41
CA ASN A 194 -11.29 21.45 12.16
C ASN A 194 -10.92 19.97 12.30
N PHE A 195 -11.10 19.36 13.47
CA PHE A 195 -11.05 17.89 13.61
C PHE A 195 -12.26 17.22 12.93
N LEU A 196 -12.14 15.93 12.63
CA LEU A 196 -13.23 15.11 12.10
C LEU A 196 -13.93 14.38 13.26
N GLY A 197 -15.15 13.88 13.02
CA GLY A 197 -15.85 13.11 14.05
C GLY A 197 -16.25 13.96 15.26
N THR A 198 -15.94 13.48 16.45
CA THR A 198 -16.41 14.07 17.72
C THR A 198 -15.29 14.66 18.58
N GLY A 199 -14.04 14.44 18.20
CA GLY A 199 -12.85 14.98 18.84
C GLY A 199 -11.60 14.50 18.13
N PHE A 200 -10.44 14.76 18.73
CA PHE A 200 -9.15 14.22 18.30
C PHE A 200 -8.40 13.71 19.52
N VAL A 201 -7.29 13.01 19.32
CA VAL A 201 -6.40 12.55 20.39
C VAL A 201 -5.23 13.51 20.57
N ASP A 202 -5.06 13.99 21.79
CA ASP A 202 -3.90 14.74 22.27
C ASP A 202 -2.96 13.81 23.07
N TYR A 203 -1.69 13.76 22.68
CA TYR A 203 -0.69 12.93 23.37
C TYR A 203 -0.16 13.66 24.60
N THR A 204 0.05 12.93 25.69
CA THR A 204 0.90 13.43 26.77
C THR A 204 2.32 13.61 26.25
N ASN A 205 2.98 14.71 26.64
CA ASN A 205 4.37 15.00 26.24
C ASN A 205 5.37 14.06 26.95
N VAL A 206 5.36 12.79 26.56
CA VAL A 206 6.25 11.71 27.02
C VAL A 206 6.51 10.74 25.86
N ALA A 207 7.66 10.07 25.90
CA ALA A 207 7.92 8.95 25.00
C ALA A 207 7.08 7.72 25.41
N GLY A 208 6.67 6.91 24.44
CA GLY A 208 5.94 5.65 24.64
C GLY A 208 4.41 5.78 24.69
N GLY A 209 3.86 7.00 24.72
CA GLY A 209 2.42 7.21 24.52
C GLY A 209 1.98 6.75 23.13
N TYR A 210 0.77 6.17 23.02
CA TYR A 210 0.31 5.60 21.75
C TYR A 210 -1.19 5.73 21.51
N VAL A 211 -1.53 5.68 20.22
CA VAL A 211 -2.88 5.47 19.69
C VAL A 211 -2.88 4.17 18.89
N GLU A 212 -3.73 3.21 19.26
CA GLU A 212 -3.88 1.93 18.58
C GLU A 212 -5.27 1.76 17.98
N PHE A 213 -5.32 1.77 16.66
CA PHE A 213 -6.51 1.51 15.85
C PHE A 213 -6.72 0.01 15.69
N THR A 214 -7.99 -0.41 15.75
CA THR A 214 -8.40 -1.76 15.34
C THR A 214 -8.97 -1.68 13.93
N VAL A 215 -8.18 -2.12 12.95
CA VAL A 215 -8.43 -1.95 11.51
C VAL A 215 -8.88 -3.27 10.91
N ASN A 216 -9.89 -3.27 10.05
CA ASN A 216 -10.29 -4.46 9.31
C ASN A 216 -9.99 -4.34 7.82
N ALA A 217 -9.43 -5.40 7.24
CA ALA A 217 -9.17 -5.51 5.82
C ALA A 217 -9.93 -6.70 5.23
N ALA A 218 -10.62 -6.51 4.09
CA ALA A 218 -11.36 -7.57 3.43
C ALA A 218 -10.43 -8.69 2.88
N SER A 219 -9.18 -8.35 2.57
CA SER A 219 -8.15 -9.27 2.12
C SER A 219 -6.79 -8.83 2.68
N ALA A 220 -5.84 -9.76 2.73
CA ALA A 220 -4.47 -9.41 3.09
C ALA A 220 -3.82 -8.60 1.96
N GLY A 221 -3.07 -7.56 2.30
CA GLY A 221 -2.46 -6.70 1.29
C GLY A 221 -1.70 -5.52 1.88
N THR A 222 -0.88 -4.90 1.04
CA THR A 222 -0.16 -3.67 1.37
C THR A 222 -1.05 -2.47 1.10
N VAL A 223 -1.17 -1.57 2.08
CA VAL A 223 -1.99 -0.36 2.00
C VAL A 223 -1.20 0.86 2.49
N GLY A 224 -1.69 2.05 2.14
CA GLY A 224 -1.27 3.30 2.76
C GLY A 224 -2.02 3.52 4.07
N LEU A 225 -1.28 3.77 5.15
CA LEU A 225 -1.79 4.18 6.45
C LEU A 225 -1.64 5.70 6.54
N ALA A 226 -2.70 6.42 6.18
CA ALA A 226 -2.72 7.88 6.12
C ALA A 226 -3.21 8.45 7.45
N PHE A 227 -2.30 9.03 8.23
CA PHE A 227 -2.59 9.62 9.53
C PHE A 227 -2.86 11.11 9.38
N ARG A 228 -4.09 11.54 9.66
CA ARG A 228 -4.46 12.95 9.76
C ARG A 228 -4.06 13.49 11.13
N TYR A 229 -3.22 14.52 11.14
CA TYR A 229 -2.60 15.04 12.36
C TYR A 229 -2.44 16.57 12.35
N ALA A 230 -2.30 17.17 13.52
CA ALA A 230 -1.91 18.55 13.70
C ALA A 230 -0.69 18.63 14.64
N ASN A 231 0.33 19.40 14.23
CA ASN A 231 1.49 19.68 15.04
C ASN A 231 1.74 21.20 15.00
N GLY A 232 1.15 21.91 15.95
CA GLY A 232 1.32 23.36 16.06
C GLY A 232 2.66 23.79 16.67
N ALA A 233 3.57 22.85 16.98
CA ALA A 233 4.93 23.17 17.40
C ALA A 233 5.82 23.49 16.20
N THR A 234 7.02 24.03 16.47
CA THR A 234 8.03 24.33 15.43
C THR A 234 8.96 23.15 15.14
N SER A 235 8.90 22.08 15.92
CA SER A 235 9.72 20.87 15.77
C SER A 235 8.87 19.65 15.38
N THR A 236 9.49 18.70 14.68
CA THR A 236 8.88 17.41 14.34
C THR A 236 8.63 16.57 15.59
N ARG A 237 7.50 15.85 15.60
CA ARG A 237 7.11 14.90 16.66
C ARG A 237 7.18 13.46 16.13
N PRO A 238 8.35 12.79 16.19
CA PRO A 238 8.53 11.50 15.53
C PRO A 238 7.76 10.37 16.22
N MET A 239 7.15 9.50 15.41
CA MET A 239 6.45 8.31 15.90
C MET A 239 6.93 7.03 15.22
N THR A 240 6.89 5.91 15.95
CA THR A 240 7.00 4.58 15.35
C THR A 240 5.60 4.06 15.04
N VAL A 241 5.37 3.60 13.81
CA VAL A 241 4.11 2.96 13.41
C VAL A 241 4.34 1.46 13.32
N THR A 242 3.47 0.69 13.98
CA THR A 242 3.47 -0.78 13.92
C THR A 242 2.16 -1.30 13.35
N VAL A 243 2.24 -2.41 12.61
CA VAL A 243 1.10 -3.20 12.17
C VAL A 243 1.24 -4.60 12.76
N ASN A 244 0.26 -5.03 13.55
CA ASN A 244 0.26 -6.32 14.25
C ASN A 244 1.56 -6.56 15.04
N GLY A 245 2.09 -5.51 15.68
CA GLY A 245 3.32 -5.55 16.46
C GLY A 245 4.62 -5.44 15.65
N THR A 246 4.57 -5.48 14.32
CA THR A 246 5.75 -5.30 13.47
C THR A 246 5.91 -3.83 13.08
N ALA A 247 7.10 -3.25 13.27
CA ALA A 247 7.37 -1.86 12.88
C ALA A 247 7.37 -1.72 11.35
N VAL A 248 6.52 -0.82 10.84
CA VAL A 248 6.42 -0.50 9.40
C VAL A 248 6.94 0.90 9.09
N ALA A 249 7.07 1.76 10.09
CA ALA A 249 7.75 3.03 9.99
C ALA A 249 8.45 3.35 11.32
N ILE A 250 9.75 3.61 11.28
CA ILE A 250 10.56 3.96 12.44
C ILE A 250 10.93 5.44 12.30
N GLY A 251 10.55 6.26 13.29
CA GLY A 251 10.83 7.70 13.26
C GLY A 251 10.03 8.47 12.19
N ALA A 252 8.80 8.04 11.89
CA ALA A 252 7.92 8.74 10.95
C ALA A 252 7.79 10.22 11.36
N PRO A 253 8.11 11.18 10.47
CA PRO A 253 8.25 12.58 10.83
C PRO A 253 6.90 13.30 10.75
N PHE A 254 6.18 13.36 11.86
CA PHE A 254 5.00 14.23 11.98
C PHE A 254 5.47 15.67 12.20
N GLY A 255 5.80 16.35 11.10
CA GLY A 255 6.38 17.70 11.06
C GLY A 255 5.39 18.82 11.43
N PRO A 256 5.85 20.07 11.60
CA PRO A 256 4.98 21.21 11.88
C PRO A 256 3.87 21.39 10.84
N THR A 257 2.63 21.63 11.28
CA THR A 257 1.49 22.00 10.43
C THR A 257 1.21 23.50 10.45
N GLY A 258 1.99 24.28 11.21
CA GLY A 258 1.89 25.74 11.33
C GLY A 258 0.92 26.22 12.41
N SER A 259 -0.11 25.43 12.74
CA SER A 259 -1.05 25.69 13.83
C SER A 259 -1.70 24.39 14.31
N TRP A 260 -2.15 24.35 15.57
CA TRP A 260 -2.92 23.22 16.13
C TRP A 260 -4.33 23.07 15.53
N ASP A 261 -4.84 24.11 14.84
CA ASP A 261 -6.09 24.06 14.08
C ASP A 261 -5.89 23.67 12.60
N THR A 262 -4.64 23.52 12.18
CA THR A 262 -4.25 23.14 10.82
C THR A 262 -3.81 21.68 10.81
N TRP A 263 -4.54 20.89 10.02
CA TRP A 263 -4.34 19.45 9.92
C TRP A 263 -3.67 19.10 8.59
N SER A 264 -2.77 18.13 8.64
CA SER A 264 -2.11 17.56 7.47
C SER A 264 -2.15 16.04 7.54
N THR A 265 -1.66 15.37 6.50
CA THR A 265 -1.66 13.92 6.42
C THR A 265 -0.24 13.41 6.21
N LEU A 266 0.20 12.45 7.03
CA LEU A 266 1.40 11.66 6.78
C LEU A 266 0.98 10.23 6.44
N THR A 267 1.41 9.73 5.29
CA THR A 267 1.12 8.36 4.85
C THR A 267 2.36 7.49 4.96
N VAL A 268 2.23 6.34 5.61
CA VAL A 268 3.24 5.27 5.63
C VAL A 268 2.67 4.00 5.02
N THR A 269 3.50 3.09 4.55
CA THR A 269 3.04 1.81 3.98
C THR A 269 2.95 0.74 5.08
N GLY A 270 1.93 -0.12 5.04
CA GLY A 270 1.82 -1.25 5.96
C GLY A 270 1.09 -2.44 5.35
N LYS A 271 1.50 -3.66 5.72
CA LYS A 271 0.85 -4.90 5.26
C LYS A 271 -0.20 -5.36 6.27
N LEU A 272 -1.46 -5.34 5.88
CA LEU A 272 -2.58 -5.86 6.65
C LEU A 272 -2.81 -7.35 6.33
N ASN A 273 -3.21 -8.11 7.33
CA ASN A 273 -3.81 -9.44 7.18
C ASN A 273 -5.30 -9.31 6.81
N ALA A 274 -5.88 -10.33 6.19
CA ALA A 274 -7.33 -10.40 6.05
C ALA A 274 -7.99 -10.46 7.43
N GLY A 275 -9.11 -9.75 7.61
CA GLY A 275 -9.77 -9.60 8.90
C GLY A 275 -9.16 -8.48 9.75
N THR A 276 -9.10 -8.69 11.07
CA THR A 276 -8.73 -7.67 12.05
C THR A 276 -7.21 -7.51 12.19
N ASN A 277 -6.77 -6.25 12.28
CA ASN A 277 -5.39 -5.82 12.42
C ASN A 277 -5.28 -4.76 13.51
N LYS A 278 -4.10 -4.66 14.13
CA LYS A 278 -3.75 -3.57 15.04
C LYS A 278 -2.77 -2.63 14.35
N VAL A 279 -3.14 -1.36 14.23
CA VAL A 279 -2.25 -0.31 13.72
C VAL A 279 -1.98 0.66 14.85
N ARG A 280 -0.72 0.76 15.31
CA ARG A 280 -0.35 1.57 16.47
C ARG A 280 0.68 2.62 16.08
N ALA A 281 0.39 3.90 16.35
CA ALA A 281 1.35 4.99 16.30
C ALA A 281 1.84 5.31 17.72
N THR A 282 3.16 5.24 17.95
CA THR A 282 3.78 5.41 19.27
C THR A 282 4.77 6.57 19.25
N ALA A 283 4.59 7.54 20.13
CA ALA A 283 5.51 8.66 20.30
C ALA A 283 6.90 8.20 20.73
N THR A 284 7.95 8.70 20.07
CA THR A 284 9.34 8.27 20.36
C THR A 284 10.15 9.30 21.12
N SER A 285 9.63 10.51 21.30
CA SER A 285 10.33 11.61 21.96
C SER A 285 9.61 12.07 23.22
N ALA A 286 10.33 12.78 24.10
CA ALA A 286 9.74 13.41 25.28
C ALA A 286 8.73 14.52 24.96
N MET A 287 8.60 14.94 23.69
CA MET A 287 7.55 15.86 23.26
C MET A 287 6.21 15.15 23.04
N GLY A 288 6.12 13.81 23.10
CA GLY A 288 4.90 13.10 22.74
C GLY A 288 4.66 13.08 21.22
N GLY A 289 3.47 12.61 20.83
CA GLY A 289 2.98 12.63 19.44
C GLY A 289 2.34 13.97 19.07
N PRO A 290 2.01 14.19 17.78
CA PRO A 290 1.12 15.29 17.37
C PRO A 290 -0.31 15.03 17.84
N ASN A 291 -1.19 16.03 17.70
CA ASN A 291 -2.64 15.75 17.78
C ASN A 291 -3.00 14.83 16.62
N LEU A 292 -3.67 13.72 16.90
CA LEU A 292 -4.03 12.71 15.90
C LEU A 292 -5.55 12.58 15.81
N ASP A 293 -6.09 12.67 14.60
CA ASP A 293 -7.53 12.78 14.38
C ASP A 293 -8.11 11.53 13.71
N GLN A 294 -7.44 11.03 12.68
CA GLN A 294 -7.96 9.92 11.88
C GLN A 294 -6.82 9.09 11.29
N LEU A 295 -7.02 7.78 11.21
CA LEU A 295 -6.33 6.89 10.30
C LEU A 295 -7.23 6.56 9.11
N HIS A 296 -6.79 6.87 7.90
CA HIS A 296 -7.44 6.48 6.66
C HIS A 296 -6.62 5.39 5.95
N LEU A 297 -7.30 4.35 5.45
CA LEU A 297 -6.71 3.34 4.57
C LEU A 297 -6.71 3.83 3.12
N ALA A 298 -5.55 4.31 2.68
CA ALA A 298 -5.31 4.77 1.32
C ALA A 298 -4.73 3.64 0.44
N PRO A 299 -4.76 3.79 -0.90
CA PRO A 299 -3.88 3.02 -1.76
C PRO A 299 -2.42 3.14 -1.29
N ALA A 300 -1.65 2.05 -1.39
CA ALA A 300 -0.23 2.09 -1.06
C ALA A 300 0.48 3.13 -1.95
N PRO A 301 1.34 4.01 -1.40
CA PRO A 301 2.13 4.94 -2.19
C PRO A 301 2.95 4.22 -3.26
N THR A 302 2.86 4.70 -4.50
CA THR A 302 3.68 4.25 -5.62
C THR A 302 4.81 5.25 -5.89
N GLY A 303 5.87 4.78 -6.56
CA GLY A 303 7.03 5.63 -6.89
C GLY A 303 8.07 5.72 -5.78
N THR A 304 8.89 6.76 -5.82
CA THR A 304 10.01 6.99 -4.91
C THR A 304 9.51 7.06 -3.45
N PRO A 305 10.05 6.25 -2.52
CA PRO A 305 9.81 6.44 -1.09
C PRO A 305 10.28 7.82 -0.62
N ALA A 306 9.70 8.30 0.46
CA ALA A 306 10.21 9.52 1.08
C ALA A 306 11.63 9.30 1.61
N VAL A 307 12.48 10.34 1.57
CA VAL A 307 13.89 10.21 1.99
C VAL A 307 14.04 9.69 3.42
N TRP A 308 13.16 10.13 4.34
CA TRP A 308 13.19 9.65 5.71
C TRP A 308 12.91 8.14 5.81
N GLU A 309 12.08 7.57 4.92
CA GLU A 309 11.82 6.12 4.89
C GLU A 309 13.10 5.37 4.53
N LEU A 310 13.84 5.85 3.53
CA LEU A 310 15.11 5.24 3.11
C LEU A 310 16.19 5.42 4.18
N ARG A 311 16.37 6.64 4.70
CA ARG A 311 17.35 6.94 5.75
C ARG A 311 17.13 6.16 7.03
N ALA A 312 15.88 5.93 7.42
CA ALA A 312 15.58 5.10 8.59
C ALA A 312 16.13 3.67 8.42
N ARG A 313 16.10 3.13 7.20
CA ARG A 313 16.52 1.75 6.90
C ARG A 313 18.03 1.57 6.85
N VAL A 314 18.75 2.61 6.44
CA VAL A 314 20.22 2.62 6.39
C VAL A 314 20.84 3.35 7.59
N SER A 315 20.07 3.61 8.65
CA SER A 315 20.54 4.37 9.82
C SER A 315 21.57 3.61 10.66
N THR A 316 21.66 2.29 10.48
CA THR A 316 22.63 1.42 11.14
C THR A 316 23.48 0.70 10.11
N CYS A 317 24.77 0.53 10.39
CA CYS A 317 25.69 -0.14 9.48
C CYS A 317 26.06 -1.54 9.99
N SER A 318 25.60 -2.58 9.30
CA SER A 318 26.22 -3.91 9.40
C SER A 318 27.39 -3.94 8.41
N GLN A 319 28.58 -3.52 8.84
CA GLN A 319 29.73 -3.39 7.93
C GLN A 319 30.10 -4.73 7.28
N ILE A 320 30.20 -4.74 5.95
CA ILE A 320 30.61 -5.90 5.14
C ILE A 320 31.97 -5.73 4.47
N SER A 321 32.52 -4.51 4.50
CA SER A 321 33.88 -4.21 4.06
C SER A 321 34.90 -4.59 5.14
N ASN A 322 36.08 -5.06 4.76
CA ASN A 322 37.18 -5.42 5.67
C ASN A 322 37.95 -4.20 6.21
N GLY A 323 37.55 -2.99 5.83
CA GLY A 323 38.19 -1.73 6.19
C GLY A 323 37.30 -0.55 5.81
N LEU A 324 37.85 0.66 5.93
CA LEU A 324 37.15 1.91 5.62
C LEU A 324 37.73 2.55 4.36
N TYR A 325 36.92 3.38 3.71
CA TYR A 325 37.30 4.21 2.57
C TYR A 325 37.46 5.68 2.98
N LYS A 326 38.33 6.40 2.26
CA LYS A 326 38.38 7.85 2.30
C LYS A 326 37.30 8.44 1.39
N THR A 327 36.87 9.66 1.70
CA THR A 327 36.07 10.51 0.81
C THR A 327 36.96 11.02 -0.32
N ASP A 328 38.11 11.62 0.03
CA ASP A 328 39.06 12.20 -0.90
C ASP A 328 40.44 11.53 -0.86
N ALA A 329 41.27 11.82 -1.86
CA ALA A 329 42.64 11.32 -1.91
C ALA A 329 43.52 11.87 -0.76
N ASP A 330 43.34 13.14 -0.43
CA ASP A 330 44.11 13.87 0.58
C ASP A 330 43.49 13.83 1.98
N SER A 331 42.30 13.23 2.15
CA SER A 331 41.71 13.06 3.48
C SER A 331 42.69 12.31 4.41
N PRO A 332 42.87 12.77 5.66
CA PRO A 332 43.89 12.25 6.56
C PRO A 332 43.59 10.82 7.05
N SER A 333 42.34 10.38 6.97
CA SER A 333 41.88 9.08 7.46
C SER A 333 40.72 8.55 6.63
N ALA A 334 40.63 7.22 6.53
CA ALA A 334 39.46 6.54 5.97
C ALA A 334 38.38 6.39 7.06
N THR A 335 37.15 6.76 6.73
CA THR A 335 36.02 6.84 7.69
C THR A 335 34.75 6.15 7.20
N VAL A 336 34.65 5.84 5.90
CA VAL A 336 33.41 5.37 5.28
C VAL A 336 33.40 3.83 5.20
N PRO A 337 32.54 3.13 5.96
CA PRO A 337 32.30 1.70 5.77
C PRO A 337 31.33 1.45 4.61
N VAL A 338 31.46 0.29 3.97
CA VAL A 338 30.37 -0.29 3.17
C VAL A 338 29.53 -1.21 4.06
N CYS A 339 28.23 -0.94 4.11
CA CYS A 339 27.24 -1.61 4.94
C CYS A 339 26.41 -2.59 4.10
N GLY A 340 26.15 -3.77 4.65
CA GLY A 340 25.27 -4.76 4.06
C GLY A 340 23.83 -4.52 4.51
N GLU A 341 22.90 -4.53 3.55
CA GLU A 341 21.47 -4.40 3.79
C GLU A 341 20.74 -5.61 3.21
N SER A 342 19.48 -5.83 3.61
CA SER A 342 18.68 -6.89 3.01
C SER A 342 18.38 -6.57 1.53
N GLY A 343 19.07 -7.25 0.62
CA GLY A 343 18.93 -7.07 -0.84
C GLY A 343 19.62 -5.83 -1.41
N ALA A 344 20.43 -5.13 -0.60
CA ALA A 344 21.16 -3.93 -1.02
C ALA A 344 22.50 -3.80 -0.28
N VAL A 345 23.31 -2.84 -0.71
CA VAL A 345 24.47 -2.35 0.06
C VAL A 345 24.39 -0.84 0.15
N SER A 346 24.86 -0.27 1.25
CA SER A 346 24.80 1.17 1.49
C SER A 346 26.13 1.74 1.98
N TRP A 347 26.35 3.02 1.71
CA TRP A 347 27.36 3.84 2.38
C TRP A 347 26.93 5.31 2.36
N THR A 348 27.46 6.11 3.28
CA THR A 348 27.28 7.56 3.29
C THR A 348 28.65 8.23 3.22
N ALA A 349 28.82 9.10 2.22
CA ALA A 349 30.06 9.79 1.91
C ALA A 349 29.75 11.24 1.44
N ASP A 350 30.77 11.90 0.94
CA ASP A 350 30.69 13.01 -0.01
C ASP A 350 30.23 12.54 -1.40
N LEU A 351 30.17 13.48 -2.35
CA LEU A 351 30.02 13.22 -3.77
C LEU A 351 31.03 14.06 -4.55
N ASP A 352 32.09 13.43 -5.03
CA ASP A 352 32.97 13.94 -6.07
C ASP A 352 32.35 13.78 -7.46
N VAL A 353 32.39 14.83 -8.25
CA VAL A 353 31.86 14.80 -9.62
C VAL A 353 32.84 14.08 -10.54
N ASP A 354 32.41 12.93 -11.05
CA ASP A 354 33.11 12.19 -12.10
C ASP A 354 32.63 12.64 -13.48
N CYS A 355 33.57 13.12 -14.29
CA CYS A 355 33.33 13.53 -15.67
C CYS A 355 33.87 12.53 -16.70
N ASN A 356 34.29 11.34 -16.29
CA ASN A 356 34.81 10.31 -17.19
C ASN A 356 33.78 9.85 -18.23
N GLY A 357 34.31 9.41 -19.37
CA GLY A 357 33.57 8.84 -20.48
C GLY A 357 33.39 9.79 -21.64
N ARG A 358 32.29 9.62 -22.37
CA ARG A 358 32.02 10.39 -23.59
C ARG A 358 31.62 11.83 -23.25
N ILE A 359 32.11 12.77 -24.04
CA ILE A 359 31.82 14.21 -23.90
C ILE A 359 31.08 14.68 -25.17
N PRO A 360 29.74 14.61 -25.22
CA PRO A 360 28.97 15.14 -26.34
C PRO A 360 29.12 16.66 -26.46
N ALA A 361 28.82 17.19 -27.65
CA ALA A 361 28.79 18.63 -27.88
C ALA A 361 27.84 19.33 -26.89
N GLY A 362 28.35 20.33 -26.18
CA GLY A 362 27.59 21.06 -25.16
C GLY A 362 27.60 20.43 -23.76
N SER A 363 28.38 19.37 -23.55
CA SER A 363 28.65 18.85 -22.20
C SER A 363 29.39 19.89 -21.35
N PRO A 364 29.01 20.07 -20.06
CA PRO A 364 29.72 20.95 -19.14
C PRO A 364 30.97 20.31 -18.52
N CYS A 365 31.19 19.00 -18.75
CA CYS A 365 32.41 18.31 -18.35
C CYS A 365 33.60 18.72 -19.22
N ASP A 366 34.70 19.10 -18.59
CA ASP A 366 35.93 19.51 -19.25
C ASP A 366 36.85 18.31 -19.54
N PRO A 367 37.06 17.91 -20.82
CA PRO A 367 37.94 16.80 -21.17
C PRO A 367 39.43 17.10 -20.93
N THR A 368 39.79 18.33 -20.55
CA THR A 368 41.16 18.73 -20.22
C THR A 368 41.45 18.72 -18.72
N ALA A 369 40.43 18.45 -17.89
CA ALA A 369 40.56 18.36 -16.44
C ALA A 369 41.55 17.25 -16.02
N ILE A 370 42.32 17.50 -14.97
CA ILE A 370 43.24 16.50 -14.41
C ILE A 370 42.44 15.31 -13.90
N GLY A 371 42.82 14.10 -14.32
CA GLY A 371 42.17 12.86 -13.91
C GLY A 371 41.05 12.41 -14.85
N PHE A 372 40.64 13.23 -15.83
CA PHE A 372 39.68 12.82 -16.85
C PHE A 372 40.17 11.60 -17.63
N ARG A 373 39.26 10.65 -17.82
CA ARG A 373 39.42 9.51 -18.73
C ARG A 373 38.31 9.56 -19.76
N ALA A 374 38.67 9.41 -21.03
CA ALA A 374 37.70 9.33 -22.13
C ALA A 374 36.86 8.03 -22.12
N ASP A 375 37.15 7.12 -21.21
CA ASP A 375 36.55 5.80 -21.07
C ASP A 375 35.94 5.63 -19.67
N THR A 376 34.94 4.77 -19.55
CA THR A 376 34.31 4.36 -18.28
C THR A 376 34.39 2.84 -18.15
N PHE A 377 34.48 2.32 -16.94
CA PHE A 377 34.54 0.87 -16.72
C PHE A 377 33.31 0.15 -17.31
N CYS A 378 32.11 0.69 -17.09
CA CYS A 378 30.91 0.19 -17.75
C CYS A 378 30.69 0.91 -19.08
N HIS A 379 30.05 0.23 -20.02
CA HIS A 379 29.78 0.77 -21.35
C HIS A 379 28.28 0.65 -21.66
N ASP A 380 27.79 1.49 -22.56
CA ASP A 380 26.41 1.41 -23.04
C ASP A 380 26.19 0.16 -23.91
N SER A 381 24.95 -0.09 -24.30
CA SER A 381 24.58 -1.25 -25.13
C SER A 381 25.26 -1.31 -26.51
N THR A 382 25.85 -0.20 -26.96
CA THR A 382 26.62 -0.11 -28.22
C THR A 382 28.13 -0.28 -28.01
N GLY A 383 28.56 -0.50 -26.76
CA GLY A 383 29.96 -0.64 -26.38
C GLY A 383 30.70 0.69 -26.37
N GLN A 384 30.01 1.82 -26.17
CA GLN A 384 30.65 3.12 -25.99
C GLN A 384 30.74 3.49 -24.49
N PRO A 385 31.72 4.30 -24.09
CA PRO A 385 31.79 4.85 -22.74
C PRO A 385 30.51 5.62 -22.38
N LEU A 386 30.18 5.64 -21.09
CA LEU A 386 28.99 6.32 -20.59
C LEU A 386 29.14 7.84 -20.65
N ASP A 387 28.00 8.53 -20.63
CA ASP A 387 27.88 9.98 -20.72
C ASP A 387 27.75 10.60 -19.34
N ALA A 388 28.84 11.12 -18.77
CA ALA A 388 28.78 11.72 -17.44
C ALA A 388 27.79 12.90 -17.35
N GLY A 389 27.58 13.63 -18.46
CA GLY A 389 26.67 14.76 -18.51
C GLY A 389 25.20 14.39 -18.72
N GLY A 390 24.95 13.24 -19.36
CA GLY A 390 23.61 12.81 -19.75
C GLY A 390 23.03 11.63 -18.96
N LEU A 391 23.85 10.80 -18.33
CA LEU A 391 23.43 9.59 -17.64
C LEU A 391 23.84 9.61 -16.15
N PRO A 392 22.89 9.58 -15.21
CA PRO A 392 23.19 9.39 -13.81
C PRO A 392 23.84 8.03 -13.55
N TYR A 393 25.11 8.06 -13.14
CA TYR A 393 25.82 6.87 -12.68
C TYR A 393 26.61 7.15 -11.40
N VAL A 394 27.01 6.08 -10.72
CA VAL A 394 27.84 6.07 -9.52
C VAL A 394 29.13 5.31 -9.79
N VAL A 395 30.22 5.78 -9.20
CA VAL A 395 31.53 5.15 -9.23
C VAL A 395 31.69 4.29 -7.98
N VAL A 396 31.92 3.00 -8.16
CA VAL A 396 32.21 2.09 -7.04
C VAL A 396 33.72 1.88 -6.92
N PRO A 397 34.29 1.66 -5.72
CA PRO A 397 35.71 1.35 -5.61
C PRO A 397 36.05 0.08 -6.38
N SER A 398 37.19 0.08 -7.09
CA SER A 398 37.68 -1.13 -7.76
C SER A 398 37.84 -2.29 -6.75
N PRO A 399 37.58 -3.55 -7.15
CA PRO A 399 37.68 -4.69 -6.24
C PRO A 399 39.06 -4.78 -5.59
N SER A 400 39.08 -4.97 -4.28
CA SER A 400 40.30 -5.03 -3.47
C SER A 400 40.12 -5.93 -2.25
N SER A 401 41.14 -6.01 -1.40
CA SER A 401 41.02 -6.67 -0.10
C SER A 401 40.09 -5.95 0.88
N VAL A 402 39.82 -4.65 0.66
CA VAL A 402 38.86 -3.87 1.48
C VAL A 402 37.43 -4.29 1.17
N TRP A 403 37.07 -4.33 -0.11
CA TRP A 403 35.76 -4.79 -0.57
C TRP A 403 35.81 -5.21 -2.03
N ASP A 404 35.02 -6.24 -2.35
CA ASP A 404 34.78 -6.69 -3.71
C ASP A 404 33.26 -6.73 -3.93
N TYR A 405 32.75 -5.73 -4.62
CA TYR A 405 31.32 -5.53 -4.86
C TYR A 405 30.67 -6.71 -5.62
N ARG A 406 31.48 -7.49 -6.36
CA ARG A 406 30.99 -8.65 -7.13
C ARG A 406 30.52 -9.78 -6.20
N ASN A 407 31.09 -9.89 -5.00
CA ASN A 407 30.70 -10.90 -4.01
C ASN A 407 29.30 -10.66 -3.42
N VAL A 408 28.74 -9.47 -3.62
CA VAL A 408 27.40 -9.08 -3.18
C VAL A 408 26.47 -8.78 -4.37
N HIS A 409 26.77 -9.35 -5.54
CA HIS A 409 25.95 -9.25 -6.76
C HIS A 409 25.72 -7.82 -7.26
N VAL A 410 26.65 -6.91 -6.96
CA VAL A 410 26.71 -5.60 -7.64
C VAL A 410 27.51 -5.76 -8.93
N ALA A 411 27.06 -5.11 -10.00
CA ALA A 411 27.69 -5.13 -11.31
C ALA A 411 27.40 -3.83 -12.07
N CYS A 412 28.02 -3.67 -13.25
CA CYS A 412 27.65 -2.61 -14.19
C CYS A 412 26.14 -2.62 -14.44
N GLY A 413 25.50 -1.46 -14.32
CA GLY A 413 24.06 -1.34 -14.46
C GLY A 413 23.25 -1.66 -13.20
N SER A 414 23.84 -2.14 -12.10
CA SER A 414 23.12 -2.23 -10.82
C SER A 414 22.54 -0.87 -10.45
N ILE A 415 21.28 -0.85 -10.02
CA ILE A 415 20.58 0.41 -9.76
C ILE A 415 21.00 0.97 -8.41
N VAL A 416 21.18 2.28 -8.35
CA VAL A 416 21.57 3.02 -7.15
C VAL A 416 20.54 4.09 -6.86
N ALA A 417 20.02 4.14 -5.65
CA ALA A 417 19.36 5.33 -5.12
C ALA A 417 20.40 6.20 -4.43
N VAL A 418 20.65 7.39 -4.97
CA VAL A 418 21.56 8.39 -4.41
C VAL A 418 20.71 9.43 -3.68
N ILE A 419 20.93 9.58 -2.38
CA ILE A 419 20.03 10.27 -1.47
C ILE A 419 20.80 11.40 -0.78
N HIS A 420 20.33 12.63 -0.94
CA HIS A 420 20.88 13.81 -0.28
C HIS A 420 19.76 14.81 0.03
N ASP A 421 19.80 15.46 1.18
CA ASP A 421 18.71 16.29 1.70
C ASP A 421 17.32 15.64 1.56
N ASP A 422 16.40 16.26 0.80
CA ASP A 422 15.06 15.75 0.50
C ASP A 422 14.96 15.16 -0.93
N GLN A 423 16.09 14.87 -1.56
CA GLN A 423 16.18 14.40 -2.94
C GLN A 423 16.64 12.93 -3.03
N VAL A 424 16.09 12.23 -4.02
CA VAL A 424 16.54 10.89 -4.44
C VAL A 424 16.75 10.92 -5.94
N VAL A 425 17.97 10.62 -6.37
CA VAL A 425 18.32 10.40 -7.78
C VAL A 425 18.57 8.92 -8.00
N TYR A 426 17.86 8.33 -8.96
CA TYR A 426 18.17 6.97 -9.40
C TYR A 426 19.23 7.01 -10.48
N ALA A 427 20.28 6.24 -10.24
CA ALA A 427 21.47 6.11 -11.07
C ALA A 427 21.78 4.63 -11.29
N VAL A 428 22.83 4.36 -12.05
CA VAL A 428 23.39 3.02 -12.24
C VAL A 428 24.84 2.95 -11.77
N VAL A 429 25.34 1.79 -11.40
CA VAL A 429 26.79 1.58 -11.29
C VAL A 429 27.38 1.67 -12.71
N GLY A 430 28.20 2.70 -12.95
CA GLY A 430 28.67 3.05 -14.29
C GLY A 430 30.19 3.13 -14.43
N ASP A 431 30.93 3.30 -13.33
CA ASP A 431 32.39 3.32 -13.37
C ASP A 431 33.01 2.69 -12.12
N THR A 432 34.31 2.47 -12.16
CA THR A 432 35.11 2.03 -11.02
C THR A 432 36.23 2.99 -10.71
N GLY A 433 36.36 3.34 -9.42
CA GLY A 433 37.36 4.28 -8.93
C GLY A 433 38.56 3.61 -8.26
N PRO A 434 39.44 4.41 -7.64
CA PRO A 434 40.56 3.91 -6.83
C PRO A 434 40.12 2.91 -5.74
N THR A 435 41.02 2.02 -5.34
CA THR A 435 40.72 0.96 -4.36
C THR A 435 40.58 1.44 -2.91
N ALA A 436 40.84 2.72 -2.62
CA ALA A 436 40.89 3.29 -1.27
C ALA A 436 40.03 4.56 -1.08
N GLN A 437 39.27 4.96 -2.09
CA GLN A 437 38.35 6.12 -2.07
C GLN A 437 36.94 5.68 -2.45
N ILE A 438 35.92 6.35 -1.93
CA ILE A 438 34.51 6.14 -2.25
C ILE A 438 33.75 7.46 -2.11
N GLY A 439 32.67 7.61 -2.88
CA GLY A 439 31.88 8.86 -2.88
C GLY A 439 32.00 9.63 -4.18
N ALA A 440 32.01 8.97 -5.34
CA ALA A 440 32.03 9.66 -6.63
C ALA A 440 30.83 9.26 -7.49
N ALA A 441 30.34 10.20 -8.29
CA ALA A 441 29.21 9.99 -9.19
C ALA A 441 29.26 10.93 -10.40
N SER A 442 28.57 10.55 -11.47
CA SER A 442 28.54 11.37 -12.68
C SER A 442 27.99 12.77 -12.44
N TYR A 443 28.38 13.74 -13.26
CA TYR A 443 27.77 15.07 -13.22
C TYR A 443 26.25 15.04 -13.34
N ALA A 444 25.67 14.14 -14.14
CA ALA A 444 24.22 13.99 -14.23
C ALA A 444 23.58 13.59 -12.90
N THR A 445 24.24 12.73 -12.10
CA THR A 445 23.82 12.41 -10.72
C THR A 445 23.93 13.65 -9.83
N ALA A 446 25.08 14.31 -9.83
CA ALA A 446 25.35 15.50 -9.00
C ALA A 446 24.36 16.64 -9.30
N LYS A 447 24.08 16.88 -10.58
CA LYS A 447 23.09 17.86 -11.06
C LYS A 447 21.69 17.52 -10.58
N GLY A 448 21.32 16.24 -10.56
CA GLY A 448 20.05 15.78 -9.99
C GLY A 448 19.92 16.07 -8.49
N LEU A 449 21.04 16.23 -7.79
CA LEU A 449 21.13 16.61 -6.37
C LEU A 449 21.38 18.12 -6.16
N GLY A 450 21.28 18.94 -7.21
CA GLY A 450 21.40 20.40 -7.12
C GLY A 450 22.79 20.99 -7.41
N VAL A 451 23.80 20.18 -7.75
CA VAL A 451 25.13 20.70 -8.15
C VAL A 451 25.05 21.33 -9.55
N ALA A 452 25.27 22.64 -9.65
CA ALA A 452 25.08 23.37 -10.89
C ALA A 452 26.24 23.22 -11.89
N ASP A 453 27.49 23.31 -11.43
CA ASP A 453 28.69 23.30 -12.26
C ASP A 453 29.60 22.14 -11.83
N PRO A 454 29.95 21.19 -12.73
CA PRO A 454 30.81 20.07 -12.38
C PRO A 454 32.23 20.50 -11.95
N ASN A 455 32.65 21.71 -12.31
CA ASN A 455 34.00 22.21 -12.05
C ASN A 455 34.08 23.04 -10.76
N ALA A 456 32.95 23.34 -10.13
CA ALA A 456 32.87 24.11 -8.89
C ALA A 456 33.00 23.24 -7.63
N GLY A 457 33.17 21.93 -7.79
CA GLY A 457 33.20 20.95 -6.72
C GLY A 457 31.92 20.13 -6.63
N GLY A 458 31.92 19.21 -5.67
CA GLY A 458 30.86 18.25 -5.43
C GLY A 458 29.98 18.58 -4.22
N ILE A 459 29.56 17.54 -3.50
CA ILE A 459 28.84 17.66 -2.23
C ILE A 459 29.75 17.17 -1.11
N ASP A 460 30.09 18.05 -0.15
CA ASP A 460 31.12 17.77 0.86
C ASP A 460 30.81 16.59 1.81
N SER A 461 29.53 16.25 2.04
CA SER A 461 29.13 15.12 2.89
C SER A 461 27.63 14.81 2.82
N GLY A 462 27.22 13.69 3.43
CA GLY A 462 25.81 13.37 3.69
C GLY A 462 25.08 12.79 2.47
N VAL A 463 25.81 12.36 1.45
CA VAL A 463 25.26 11.65 0.30
C VAL A 463 25.26 10.16 0.61
N THR A 464 24.06 9.58 0.64
CA THR A 464 23.89 8.15 0.86
C THR A 464 23.69 7.45 -0.47
N TYR A 465 24.46 6.40 -0.70
CA TYR A 465 24.39 5.56 -1.88
C TYR A 465 23.80 4.23 -1.47
N LEU A 466 22.62 3.89 -1.99
CA LEU A 466 21.96 2.61 -1.76
C LEU A 466 21.93 1.83 -3.06
N VAL A 467 22.83 0.85 -3.19
CA VAL A 467 22.97 0.02 -4.39
C VAL A 467 22.16 -1.25 -4.21
N PHE A 468 21.17 -1.47 -5.07
CA PHE A 468 20.37 -2.68 -5.07
C PHE A 468 21.14 -3.83 -5.73
N GLN A 469 21.09 -5.02 -5.13
CA GLN A 469 21.79 -6.22 -5.63
C GLN A 469 21.09 -6.85 -6.85
N ALA A 470 20.23 -6.09 -7.54
CA ALA A 470 19.55 -6.47 -8.76
C ALA A 470 20.15 -5.71 -9.95
N PRO A 471 20.66 -6.40 -10.99
CA PRO A 471 21.17 -5.74 -12.18
C PRO A 471 20.04 -5.09 -12.97
N ASN A 472 20.30 -3.95 -13.64
CA ASN A 472 19.44 -3.49 -14.74
C ASN A 472 19.61 -4.47 -15.92
N PRO A 473 18.59 -5.25 -16.30
CA PRO A 473 18.80 -6.43 -17.12
C PRO A 473 19.04 -6.14 -18.61
N ASN A 474 18.84 -4.91 -19.11
CA ASN A 474 18.72 -4.69 -20.55
C ASN A 474 19.62 -3.60 -21.15
N ARG A 475 19.71 -2.39 -20.54
CA ARG A 475 20.46 -1.25 -21.10
C ARG A 475 20.90 -0.28 -19.99
N ILE A 476 22.20 -0.10 -19.80
CA ILE A 476 22.76 0.79 -18.76
C ILE A 476 22.37 2.25 -19.02
N GLU A 477 22.29 2.65 -20.29
CA GLU A 477 21.94 4.00 -20.71
C GLU A 477 20.43 4.32 -20.66
N ASP A 478 19.58 3.36 -20.31
CA ASP A 478 18.13 3.58 -20.14
C ASP A 478 17.82 4.15 -18.76
N HIS A 479 17.96 5.47 -18.63
CA HIS A 479 17.68 6.16 -17.36
C HIS A 479 16.20 6.06 -16.93
N THR A 480 15.26 6.09 -17.88
CA THR A 480 13.82 5.93 -17.56
C THR A 480 13.54 4.54 -16.98
N GLY A 481 14.16 3.50 -17.55
CA GLY A 481 14.11 2.14 -17.01
C GLY A 481 14.76 2.04 -15.62
N ALA A 482 15.90 2.71 -15.41
CA ALA A 482 16.57 2.76 -14.11
C ALA A 482 15.73 3.46 -13.04
N VAL A 483 15.06 4.57 -13.38
CA VAL A 483 14.14 5.28 -12.46
C VAL A 483 12.94 4.40 -12.09
N SER A 484 12.24 3.83 -13.07
CA SER A 484 11.05 3.01 -12.80
C SER A 484 11.38 1.76 -11.97
N THR A 485 12.46 1.06 -12.32
CA THR A 485 12.92 -0.11 -11.56
C THR A 485 13.48 0.28 -10.20
N GLY A 486 14.21 1.40 -10.11
CA GLY A 486 14.75 1.91 -8.85
C GLY A 486 13.66 2.32 -7.86
N GLN A 487 12.58 2.94 -8.32
CA GLN A 487 11.41 3.25 -7.48
C GLN A 487 10.78 1.99 -6.89
N GLN A 488 10.63 0.94 -7.70
CA GLN A 488 10.10 -0.34 -7.24
C GLN A 488 11.03 -0.97 -6.19
N LEU A 489 12.32 -1.08 -6.50
CA LEU A 489 13.33 -1.65 -5.60
C LEU A 489 13.43 -0.87 -4.28
N ALA A 490 13.38 0.46 -4.33
CA ALA A 490 13.40 1.31 -3.14
C ALA A 490 12.14 1.10 -2.28
N ARG A 491 10.96 0.97 -2.90
CA ARG A 491 9.72 0.69 -2.15
C ARG A 491 9.72 -0.71 -1.56
N ASP A 492 10.21 -1.72 -2.28
CA ASP A 492 10.38 -3.07 -1.75
C ASP A 492 11.39 -3.07 -0.58
N PHE A 493 12.48 -2.32 -0.72
CA PHE A 493 13.49 -2.16 0.32
C PHE A 493 12.95 -1.52 1.59
N VAL A 494 12.08 -0.51 1.50
CA VAL A 494 11.41 0.11 2.66
C VAL A 494 10.35 -0.81 3.27
N ASN A 495 9.71 -1.67 2.47
CA ASN A 495 8.62 -2.55 2.92
C ASN A 495 9.10 -3.90 3.47
N ALA A 496 10.35 -4.30 3.25
CA ALA A 496 10.89 -5.62 3.64
C ALA A 496 11.19 -5.70 5.16
N ASN A 497 10.32 -6.30 5.96
CA ASN A 497 10.52 -6.38 7.42
C ASN A 497 11.83 -7.02 7.87
#